data_AF-A0A9P3EMJ3-F1
#
_entry.id   AF-A0A9P3EMJ3-F1
#
_cell.length_a   1.000
_cell.length_b   1.000
_cell.length_c   1.000
_cell.angle_alpha   90.00
_cell.angle_beta   90.00
_cell.angle_gamma   90.00
#
_symmetry.space_group_name_H-M   'P 1'
#
loop_
_entity.id
_entity.type
_entity.pdbx_description
1 polymer ?
#
loop_
_entity_poly.entity_id
_entity_poly.type
_entity_poly.pdbx_seq_one_letter_code
_entity_poly.pdbx_strand_id
1 'polypeptide(L)'
;MIVSIDFSLFSSPTKAYGNVTGDICIDGSVQVGDDVRILQPEEGDWFTGSLKVISISKIPGDSKLLIGLQDVVTRTPEDAARLCFRFKREIGWFCDVYD
;
A
#
# COMPACT_ATOMS: atom_id res chain seq x y z
N MET A 1 12.72 -0.19 11.44
CA MET A 1 13.50 0.21 10.25
C MET A 1 12.57 0.93 9.28
N ILE A 2 13.06 1.97 8.59
CA ILE A 2 12.24 2.68 7.59
C ILE A 2 12.45 2.02 6.23
N VAL A 3 11.35 1.68 5.57
CA VAL A 3 11.32 1.07 4.24
C VAL A 3 10.38 1.85 3.33
N SER A 4 10.67 1.81 2.04
CA SER A 4 9.75 2.32 1.03
C SER A 4 8.80 1.22 0.59
N ILE A 5 7.56 1.57 0.28
CA ILE A 5 6.51 0.64 -0.16
C ILE A 5 6.04 1.00 -1.56
N ASP A 6 5.54 0.00 -2.27
CA ASP A 6 4.92 0.12 -3.59
C ASP A 6 3.81 -0.95 -3.73
N PHE A 7 2.64 -0.55 -4.24
CA PHE A 7 1.60 -1.47 -4.71
C PHE A 7 0.62 -0.77 -5.64
N SER A 8 -0.12 -1.54 -6.44
CA SER A 8 -1.20 -1.01 -7.27
C SER A 8 -2.54 -1.05 -6.54
N LEU A 9 -3.30 0.04 -6.69
CA LEU A 9 -4.70 0.11 -6.32
C LEU A 9 -5.56 -0.04 -7.58
N PHE A 10 -6.55 -0.90 -7.52
CA PHE A 10 -7.50 -1.16 -8.59
C PHE A 10 -8.90 -0.73 -8.18
N SER A 11 -9.63 -0.13 -9.12
CA SER A 11 -11.05 0.25 -8.96
C SER A 11 -12.02 -0.90 -9.24
N SER A 12 -11.51 -1.95 -9.89
CA SER A 12 -12.17 -3.23 -10.16
C SER A 12 -11.10 -4.28 -10.53
N PRO A 13 -11.43 -5.59 -10.57
CA PRO A 13 -10.47 -6.62 -10.96
C PRO A 13 -9.83 -6.44 -12.35
N THR A 14 -10.41 -5.62 -13.21
CA THR A 14 -9.96 -5.37 -14.58
C THR A 14 -9.49 -3.94 -14.83
N LYS A 15 -9.59 -3.05 -13.85
CA LYS A 15 -9.28 -1.63 -14.02
C LYS A 15 -8.40 -1.09 -12.90
N ALA A 16 -7.13 -0.88 -13.23
CA ALA A 16 -6.20 -0.16 -12.36
C ALA A 16 -6.71 1.26 -12.08
N TYR A 17 -6.50 1.73 -10.86
CA TYR A 17 -6.86 3.07 -10.42
C TYR A 17 -5.62 3.95 -10.26
N GLY A 18 -4.57 3.44 -9.62
CA GLY A 18 -3.34 4.17 -9.41
C GLY A 18 -2.26 3.33 -8.74
N ASN A 19 -1.09 3.93 -8.56
CA ASN A 19 0.00 3.36 -7.77
C ASN A 19 0.07 4.05 -6.41
N VAL A 20 0.34 3.29 -5.35
CA VAL A 20 0.53 3.83 -4.00
C VAL A 20 1.98 3.62 -3.58
N THR A 21 2.63 4.71 -3.22
CA THR A 21 4.00 4.71 -2.69
C THR A 21 4.10 5.49 -1.38
N GLY A 22 5.10 5.14 -0.58
CA GLY A 22 5.37 5.86 0.66
C GLY A 22 6.48 5.21 1.46
N ASP A 23 6.68 5.71 2.68
CA ASP A 23 7.61 5.13 3.64
C ASP A 23 6.84 4.64 4.89
N ILE A 24 7.30 3.55 5.48
CA ILE A 24 6.76 3.02 6.74
C ILE A 24 7.88 2.58 7.67
N CYS A 25 7.65 2.75 8.97
CA CYS A 25 8.49 2.16 10.00
C CYS A 25 7.97 0.76 10.34
N ILE A 26 8.79 -0.26 10.09
CA ILE A 26 8.50 -1.65 10.49
C ILE A 26 9.39 -2.01 11.68
N ASP A 27 8.79 -2.57 12.72
CA ASP A 27 9.54 -3.11 13.85
C ASP A 27 10.11 -4.48 13.49
N GLY A 28 11.44 -4.60 13.58
CA GLY A 28 12.14 -5.85 13.29
C GLY A 28 12.39 -6.11 11.80
N SER A 29 12.55 -7.39 11.47
CA SER A 29 12.77 -7.87 10.10
C SER A 29 11.45 -8.09 9.38
N VAL A 30 11.42 -7.81 8.08
CA VAL A 30 10.29 -8.11 7.18
C VAL A 30 10.68 -9.20 6.19
N GLN A 31 9.76 -10.11 5.91
CA GLN A 31 9.92 -11.21 4.97
C GLN A 31 8.75 -11.24 3.98
N VAL A 32 8.97 -11.89 2.83
CA VAL A 32 7.89 -12.16 1.89
C VAL A 32 6.88 -13.10 2.53
N GLY A 33 5.60 -12.75 2.44
CA GLY A 33 4.50 -13.47 3.07
C GLY A 33 3.98 -12.81 4.36
N ASP A 34 4.76 -11.95 4.99
CA ASP A 34 4.37 -11.22 6.21
C ASP A 34 3.22 -10.25 5.93
N ASP A 35 2.37 -10.02 6.93
CA ASP A 35 1.31 -9.01 6.87
C ASP A 35 1.77 -7.72 7.56
N VAL A 36 1.71 -6.61 6.83
CA VAL A 36 2.08 -5.28 7.31
C VAL A 36 0.82 -4.46 7.48
N ARG A 37 0.57 -3.97 8.70
CA ARG A 37 -0.51 -3.03 8.98
C ARG A 37 -0.13 -1.63 8.52
N ILE A 38 -0.91 -1.07 7.61
CA ILE A 38 -0.69 0.24 6.99
C ILE A 38 -1.73 1.27 7.42
N LEU A 39 -2.96 0.85 7.69
CA LEU A 39 -4.04 1.70 8.21
C LEU A 39 -4.74 1.02 9.37
N GLN A 40 -5.39 1.81 10.22
CA GLN A 40 -6.37 1.24 11.14
C GLN A 40 -7.64 0.87 10.36
N PRO A 41 -8.23 -0.31 10.61
CA PRO A 41 -9.50 -0.66 9.99
C PRO A 41 -10.60 0.30 10.48
N GLU A 42 -11.49 0.69 9.57
CA GLU A 42 -12.73 1.38 9.92
C GLU A 42 -13.82 0.33 10.23
N GLU A 43 -14.69 0.61 11.19
CA GLU A 43 -15.75 -0.33 11.57
C GLU A 43 -16.68 -0.59 10.38
N GLY A 44 -16.87 -1.87 10.04
CA GLY A 44 -17.68 -2.27 8.88
C GLY A 44 -16.99 -2.11 7.52
N ASP A 45 -15.72 -1.69 7.48
CA ASP A 45 -14.95 -1.61 6.24
C ASP A 45 -14.49 -3.00 5.78
N TRP A 46 -14.46 -3.20 4.47
CA TRP A 46 -13.93 -4.41 3.86
C TRP A 46 -12.39 -4.40 3.86
N PHE A 47 -11.78 -3.23 3.91
CA PHE A 47 -10.34 -3.07 3.95
C PHE A 47 -9.83 -3.19 5.39
N THR A 48 -9.09 -4.27 5.68
CA THR A 48 -8.57 -4.56 7.04
C THR A 48 -7.40 -3.67 7.45
N GLY A 49 -6.91 -2.81 6.56
CA GLY A 49 -5.78 -1.95 6.82
C GLY A 49 -4.43 -2.67 6.83
N SER A 50 -4.37 -3.95 6.45
CA SER A 50 -3.13 -4.73 6.40
C SER A 50 -2.93 -5.33 5.02
N LEU A 51 -1.68 -5.32 4.52
CA LEU A 51 -1.31 -5.87 3.22
C LEU A 51 -0.17 -6.88 3.37
N LYS A 52 -0.20 -7.90 2.52
CA LYS A 52 0.85 -8.92 2.47
C LYS A 52 2.06 -8.40 1.72
N VAL A 53 3.25 -8.69 2.22
CA VAL A 53 4.51 -8.47 1.50
C VAL A 53 4.66 -9.52 0.41
N ILE A 54 4.79 -9.09 -0.84
CA ILE A 54 4.96 -9.97 -2.00
C ILE A 54 6.39 -9.94 -2.55
N SER A 55 7.14 -8.86 -2.31
CA SER A 55 8.52 -8.75 -2.75
C SER A 55 9.32 -7.81 -1.84
N ILE A 56 10.63 -8.04 -1.77
CA ILE A 56 11.59 -7.18 -1.07
C ILE A 56 12.78 -6.98 -1.98
N SER A 57 13.07 -5.73 -2.32
CA SER A 57 14.15 -5.31 -3.20
C SER A 57 15.02 -4.27 -2.52
N LYS A 58 16.29 -4.16 -2.95
CA LYS A 58 17.15 -3.04 -2.56
C LYS A 58 17.04 -1.95 -3.62
N ILE A 59 16.88 -0.70 -3.20
CA ILE A 59 16.91 0.43 -4.12
C ILE A 59 18.38 0.74 -4.43
N PRO A 60 18.80 0.72 -5.71
CA PRO A 60 20.17 1.05 -6.06
C PRO A 60 20.54 2.47 -5.61
N GLY A 61 21.61 2.59 -4.83
CA GLY A 61 22.08 3.89 -4.32
C GLY A 61 21.34 4.43 -3.10
N ASP A 62 20.35 3.69 -2.57
CA ASP A 62 19.71 3.99 -1.29
C ASP A 62 20.05 2.88 -0.27
N SER A 63 20.05 3.26 1.01
CA SER A 63 20.12 2.34 2.14
C SER A 63 18.78 1.66 2.45
N LYS A 64 17.67 2.19 1.92
CA LYS A 64 16.31 1.67 2.14
C LYS A 64 16.02 0.43 1.31
N LEU A 65 15.21 -0.46 1.89
CA LEU A 65 14.54 -1.52 1.15
C LEU A 65 13.27 -0.96 0.50
N LEU A 66 12.96 -1.47 -0.69
CA LEU A 66 11.66 -1.33 -1.34
C LEU A 66 10.85 -2.61 -1.12
N ILE A 67 9.67 -2.47 -0.54
CA ILE A 67 8.75 -3.56 -0.27
C ILE A 67 7.58 -3.45 -1.24
N GLY A 68 7.42 -4.46 -2.10
CA GLY A 68 6.18 -4.64 -2.85
C GLY A 68 5.11 -5.23 -1.95
N LEU A 69 3.98 -4.56 -1.83
CA LEU A 69 2.81 -5.05 -1.11
C LEU A 69 1.80 -5.65 -2.11
N GLN A 70 0.95 -6.52 -1.60
CA GLN A 70 -0.15 -7.07 -2.38
C GLN A 70 -1.05 -5.95 -2.91
N ASP A 71 -1.40 -6.05 -4.20
CA ASP A 71 -2.34 -5.13 -4.83
C ASP A 71 -3.70 -5.13 -4.15
N VAL A 72 -4.30 -3.96 -4.08
CA VAL A 72 -5.63 -3.77 -3.49
C VAL A 72 -6.64 -3.64 -4.61
N VAL A 73 -7.66 -4.50 -4.58
CA VAL A 73 -8.77 -4.47 -5.54
C VAL A 73 -10.03 -4.00 -4.83
N THR A 74 -10.49 -2.79 -5.15
CA THR A 74 -11.75 -2.26 -4.62
C THR A 74 -12.95 -2.73 -5.45
N ARG A 75 -14.15 -2.46 -4.93
CA ARG A 75 -15.40 -2.77 -5.63
C ARG A 75 -15.81 -1.67 -6.61
N THR A 76 -15.48 -0.41 -6.28
CA THR A 76 -15.84 0.75 -7.09
C THR A 76 -14.71 1.79 -7.15
N PRO A 77 -14.74 2.70 -8.15
CA PRO A 77 -13.84 3.84 -8.20
C PRO A 77 -13.92 4.76 -6.97
N GLU A 78 -15.09 4.91 -6.36
CA GLU A 78 -15.28 5.72 -5.15
C GLU A 78 -14.56 5.09 -3.94
N ASP A 79 -14.57 3.76 -3.82
CA ASP A 79 -13.79 3.05 -2.81
C ASP A 79 -12.28 3.26 -3.02
N ALA A 80 -11.81 3.22 -4.27
CA ALA A 80 -10.42 3.48 -4.58
C ALA A 80 -10.01 4.92 -4.25
N ALA A 81 -10.84 5.90 -4.62
CA ALA A 81 -10.63 7.30 -4.28
C ALA A 81 -10.62 7.52 -2.75
N ARG A 82 -11.54 6.87 -2.02
CA ARG A 82 -11.58 6.91 -0.55
C ARG A 82 -10.29 6.38 0.05
N LEU A 83 -9.80 5.22 -0.40
CA LEU A 83 -8.55 4.64 0.11
C LEU A 83 -7.34 5.52 -0.22
N CYS A 84 -7.24 6.06 -1.43
CA CYS A 84 -6.17 7.01 -1.78
C CYS A 84 -6.17 8.25 -0.90
N PHE A 85 -7.35 8.79 -0.62
CA PHE A 85 -7.48 9.90 0.32
C PHE A 85 -7.03 9.51 1.74
N ARG A 86 -7.39 8.32 2.21
CA ARG A 86 -6.96 7.82 3.53
C ARG A 86 -5.45 7.61 3.59
N PHE A 87 -4.82 6.98 2.60
CA PHE A 87 -3.37 6.82 2.54
C PHE A 87 -2.64 8.17 2.62
N LYS A 88 -3.10 9.16 1.86
CA LYS A 88 -2.51 10.50 1.90
C LYS A 88 -2.71 11.20 3.23
N ARG A 89 -3.93 11.14 3.79
CA ARG A 89 -4.30 11.89 5.01
C ARG A 89 -3.74 11.27 6.28
N GLU A 90 -3.80 9.94 6.41
CA GLU A 90 -3.53 9.24 7.68
C GLU A 90 -2.07 8.83 7.81
N ILE A 91 -1.40 8.50 6.70
CA ILE A 91 -0.03 7.99 6.71
C ILE A 91 0.92 8.73 5.76
N GLY A 92 0.43 9.78 5.09
CA GLY A 92 1.25 10.65 4.25
C GLY A 92 1.75 10.01 2.95
N TRP A 93 1.12 8.92 2.51
CA TRP A 93 1.51 8.21 1.29
C TRP A 93 0.93 8.86 0.04
N PHE A 94 1.63 8.69 -1.07
CA PHE A 94 1.19 9.16 -2.36
C PHE A 94 0.33 8.10 -3.03
N CYS A 95 -0.76 8.54 -3.66
CA CYS A 95 -1.54 7.72 -4.57
C CYS A 95 -1.59 8.47 -5.91
N ASP A 96 -0.81 7.99 -6.87
CA ASP A 96 -0.72 8.52 -8.21
C ASP A 96 -1.77 7.82 -9.07
N VAL A 97 -2.89 8.51 -9.28
CA VAL A 97 -4.01 8.03 -10.11
C VAL A 97 -3.54 7.97 -11.56
N TYR A 98 -3.82 6.86 -12.23
CA TYR A 98 -3.50 6.69 -13.65
C TYR A 98 -4.49 7.48 -14.53
N ASP A 99 -3.97 8.09 -15.61
CA ASP A 99 -4.76 8.82 -16.62
C ASP A 99 -5.69 7.90 -17.44
#